data_AF-A0A835ZF67-F1
#
_entry.id   AF-A0A835ZF67-F1
#
_cell.length_a   1.000
_cell.length_b   1.000
_cell.length_c   1.000
_cell.angle_alpha   90.00
_cell.angle_beta   90.00
_cell.angle_gamma   90.00
#
_symmetry.space_group_name_H-M   'P 1'
#
loop_
_entity.id
_entity.type
_entity.pdbx_description
1 polymer ?
#
loop_
_entity_poly.entity_id
_entity_poly.type
_entity_poly.pdbx_seq_one_letter_code
_entity_poly.pdbx_strand_id
1 'polypeptide(L)'
;MVNVYNCPHNLSKPYCRKCGGSAYCEHGTRKRDCRLGCGGGSFCEHNKRKEECAACGGSQSCLHGKLKKMCREPGCGGSAYCSCGIRKQMCPEHGGSGLCVHKINKRMCYECGTADTCESEACMFYPYKERTIAHKTFEGRRLCYRCEGILNPNALRKFKVRREHIFTEYVLDQLPEINEYLVCTDKAITDGCSQHRPDIMFDMLTHIIDVEFDENGHSSKTKYPEVCQNKRTMSVFESMANRPMYILRINPDGVRKLYDGKVSALGEPVWAPSIHFGNVMKDFCDQLKIMMTKIPDKEIKVVKINFKE
;
A
#
# COMPACT_ATOMS: atom_id res chain seq x y z
N MET A 1 -37.11 -25.94 -22.67
CA MET A 1 -35.80 -26.52 -23.07
C MET A 1 -34.87 -26.48 -21.86
N VAL A 2 -34.48 -27.63 -21.30
CA VAL A 2 -33.56 -27.67 -20.16
C VAL A 2 -32.15 -27.41 -20.69
N ASN A 3 -31.48 -26.37 -20.17
CA ASN A 3 -30.18 -25.93 -20.68
C ASN A 3 -29.08 -26.91 -20.24
N VAL A 4 -28.82 -27.94 -21.06
CA VAL A 4 -27.94 -29.11 -20.77
C VAL A 4 -26.45 -28.73 -20.56
N TYR A 5 -26.09 -27.48 -20.84
CA TYR A 5 -24.73 -26.95 -20.73
C TYR A 5 -24.39 -26.43 -19.33
N ASN A 6 -25.39 -26.18 -18.49
CA ASN A 6 -25.21 -25.70 -17.13
C ASN A 6 -25.35 -26.85 -16.12
N CYS A 7 -24.56 -26.80 -15.06
CA CYS A 7 -24.69 -27.69 -13.91
C CYS A 7 -25.84 -27.20 -12.99
N PRO A 8 -26.29 -28.00 -12.00
CA PRO A 8 -27.32 -27.57 -11.04
C PRO A 8 -26.97 -26.31 -10.22
N HIS A 9 -25.73 -25.83 -10.30
CA HIS A 9 -25.29 -24.56 -9.71
C HIS A 9 -25.39 -23.37 -10.68
N ASN A 10 -26.12 -23.48 -11.79
CA ASN A 10 -26.27 -22.45 -12.83
C ASN A 10 -24.92 -21.94 -13.41
N LEU A 11 -23.89 -22.78 -13.37
CA LEU A 11 -22.59 -22.52 -13.98
C LEU A 11 -22.41 -23.48 -15.16
N SER A 12 -21.77 -23.00 -16.24
CA SER A 12 -21.32 -23.89 -17.30
C SER A 12 -20.43 -24.99 -16.71
N LYS A 13 -20.68 -26.26 -17.06
CA LYS A 13 -20.05 -27.45 -16.44
C LYS A 13 -18.51 -27.35 -16.25
N PRO A 14 -17.71 -26.86 -17.21
CA PRO A 14 -16.26 -26.70 -17.03
C PRO A 14 -15.85 -25.69 -15.95
N TYR A 15 -16.72 -24.72 -15.64
CA TYR A 15 -16.46 -23.61 -14.72
C TYR A 15 -17.10 -23.80 -13.34
N CYS A 16 -17.72 -24.95 -13.08
CA CYS A 16 -18.28 -25.23 -11.77
C CYS A 16 -17.26 -25.91 -10.86
N ARG A 17 -16.73 -25.16 -9.88
CA ARG A 17 -15.77 -25.70 -8.90
C ARG A 17 -16.37 -26.83 -8.04
N LYS A 18 -17.66 -26.72 -7.68
CA LYS A 18 -18.39 -27.74 -6.89
C LYS A 18 -18.61 -29.05 -7.65
N CYS A 19 -18.62 -29.01 -8.98
CA CYS A 19 -18.77 -30.18 -9.84
C CYS A 19 -17.43 -30.69 -10.39
N GLY A 20 -16.29 -30.20 -9.88
CA GLY A 20 -14.97 -30.59 -10.40
C GLY A 20 -14.72 -30.14 -11.85
N GLY A 21 -15.26 -28.98 -12.23
CA GLY A 21 -15.18 -28.45 -13.59
C GLY A 21 -13.75 -28.44 -14.15
N SER A 22 -13.62 -28.93 -15.38
CA SER A 22 -12.33 -29.20 -16.05
C SER A 22 -11.46 -27.96 -16.32
N ALA A 23 -12.00 -26.75 -16.14
CA ALA A 23 -11.26 -25.48 -16.28
C ALA A 23 -10.34 -25.18 -15.08
N TYR A 24 -10.51 -25.87 -13.94
CA TYR A 24 -9.67 -25.71 -12.76
C TYR A 24 -8.56 -26.76 -12.74
N CYS A 25 -7.37 -26.38 -12.27
CA CYS A 25 -6.29 -27.32 -11.96
C CYS A 25 -6.46 -27.90 -10.56
N GLU A 26 -5.63 -28.88 -10.22
CA GLU A 26 -5.54 -29.45 -8.87
C GLU A 26 -5.30 -28.41 -7.77
N HIS A 27 -4.65 -27.28 -8.10
CA HIS A 27 -4.44 -26.15 -7.19
C HIS A 27 -5.69 -25.27 -6.98
N GLY A 28 -6.85 -25.64 -7.54
CA GLY A 28 -8.11 -24.92 -7.36
C GLY A 28 -8.19 -23.57 -8.08
N THR A 29 -7.19 -23.21 -8.87
CA THR A 29 -7.18 -22.03 -9.75
C THR A 29 -7.51 -22.45 -11.19
N ARG A 30 -8.01 -21.52 -12.01
CA ARG A 30 -8.26 -21.81 -13.43
C ARG A 30 -6.92 -22.18 -14.09
N LYS A 31 -6.88 -23.23 -14.91
CA LYS A 31 -5.66 -23.76 -15.53
C LYS A 31 -4.83 -22.69 -16.24
N ARG A 32 -5.49 -21.79 -16.99
CA ARG A 32 -4.86 -20.65 -17.67
C ARG A 32 -4.21 -19.64 -16.70
N ASP A 33 -4.80 -19.46 -15.52
CA ASP A 33 -4.41 -18.49 -14.50
C ASP A 33 -3.44 -19.11 -13.47
N CYS A 34 -3.13 -20.41 -13.59
CA CYS A 34 -2.25 -21.13 -12.67
C CYS A 34 -0.78 -20.82 -12.99
N ARG A 35 -0.08 -20.19 -12.03
CA ARG A 35 1.36 -19.87 -12.15
C ARG A 35 2.26 -21.11 -12.12
N LEU A 36 1.76 -22.23 -11.62
CA LEU A 36 2.51 -23.48 -11.49
C LEU A 36 2.53 -24.31 -12.78
N GLY A 37 1.95 -23.80 -13.87
CA GLY A 37 2.18 -24.36 -15.21
C GLY A 37 1.36 -25.60 -15.60
N CYS A 38 0.28 -25.92 -14.87
CA CYS A 38 -0.52 -27.15 -15.02
C CYS A 38 -1.38 -27.28 -16.31
N GLY A 39 -0.84 -26.95 -17.49
CA GLY A 39 -1.50 -27.14 -18.78
C GLY A 39 -1.69 -25.87 -19.60
N GLY A 40 -0.59 -25.21 -19.94
CA GLY A 40 -0.60 -24.04 -20.85
C GLY A 40 -0.70 -22.69 -20.14
N GLY A 41 0.02 -22.52 -19.02
CA GLY A 41 -0.02 -21.31 -18.20
C GLY A 41 0.16 -20.03 -19.04
N SER A 42 -0.74 -19.07 -18.83
CA SER A 42 -0.69 -17.74 -19.44
C SER A 42 0.50 -16.92 -18.93
N PHE A 43 1.29 -17.44 -17.99
CA PHE A 43 2.46 -16.78 -17.41
C PHE A 43 3.76 -17.34 -17.97
N CYS A 44 4.75 -16.49 -18.22
CA CYS A 44 6.12 -16.90 -18.53
C CYS A 44 6.95 -17.09 -17.25
N GLU A 45 8.18 -17.56 -17.40
CA GLU A 45 9.17 -17.71 -16.31
C GLU A 45 9.41 -16.40 -15.54
N HIS A 46 9.18 -15.25 -16.16
CA HIS A 46 9.26 -13.92 -15.53
C HIS A 46 8.04 -13.55 -14.67
N ASN A 47 7.12 -14.49 -14.39
CA ASN A 47 5.86 -14.26 -13.66
C ASN A 47 4.93 -13.18 -14.28
N LYS A 48 5.17 -12.81 -15.53
CA LYS A 48 4.31 -11.92 -16.33
C LYS A 48 3.42 -12.74 -17.25
N ARG A 49 2.28 -12.20 -17.67
CA ARG A 49 1.51 -12.83 -18.75
C ARG A 49 2.37 -12.90 -20.01
N LYS A 50 2.35 -14.04 -20.71
CA LYS A 50 3.15 -14.29 -21.92
C LYS A 50 2.90 -13.21 -22.98
N GLU A 51 1.64 -12.84 -23.18
CA GLU A 51 1.25 -11.75 -24.08
C GLU A 51 1.82 -10.38 -23.68
N GLU A 52 2.10 -10.14 -22.40
CA GLU A 52 2.54 -8.86 -21.84
C GLU A 52 4.06 -8.80 -21.61
N CYS A 53 4.76 -9.93 -21.72
CA CYS A 53 6.17 -10.02 -21.38
C CYS A 53 7.07 -9.58 -22.55
N ALA A 54 7.69 -8.40 -22.43
CA ALA A 54 8.63 -7.89 -23.43
C ALA A 54 9.85 -8.81 -23.65
N ALA A 55 10.40 -9.38 -22.57
CA ALA A 55 11.55 -10.30 -22.65
C ALA A 55 11.21 -11.60 -23.41
N CYS A 56 9.94 -12.01 -23.42
CA CYS A 56 9.47 -13.17 -24.17
C CYS A 56 8.88 -12.80 -25.54
N GLY A 57 8.99 -11.54 -25.99
CA GLY A 57 8.40 -11.08 -27.25
C GLY A 57 6.87 -11.07 -27.25
N GLY A 58 6.24 -10.84 -26.09
CA GLY A 58 4.79 -10.87 -25.91
C GLY A 58 4.06 -9.95 -26.89
N SER A 59 3.01 -10.45 -27.54
CA SER A 59 2.29 -9.76 -28.62
C SER A 59 1.67 -8.41 -28.22
N GLN A 60 1.39 -8.20 -26.93
CA GLN A 60 0.88 -6.94 -26.37
C GLN A 60 1.97 -6.02 -25.83
N SER A 61 3.24 -6.43 -25.82
CA SER A 61 4.38 -5.59 -25.48
C SER A 61 4.88 -4.85 -26.72
N CYS A 62 5.25 -3.57 -26.58
CA CYS A 62 5.93 -2.84 -27.63
C CYS A 62 7.46 -3.01 -27.50
N LEU A 63 8.18 -2.57 -28.54
CA LEU A 63 9.64 -2.53 -28.57
C LEU A 63 10.23 -1.68 -27.42
N HIS A 64 9.43 -0.76 -26.86
CA HIS A 64 9.78 0.09 -25.72
C HIS A 64 9.53 -0.56 -24.35
N GLY A 65 9.22 -1.86 -24.31
CA GLY A 65 9.00 -2.61 -23.07
C GLY A 65 7.71 -2.26 -22.32
N LYS A 66 6.86 -1.40 -22.89
CA LYS A 66 5.53 -1.03 -22.35
C LYS A 66 4.44 -1.86 -23.02
N LEU A 67 3.24 -1.92 -22.42
CA LEU A 67 2.08 -2.48 -23.12
C LEU A 67 1.73 -1.58 -24.31
N LYS A 68 1.57 -2.15 -25.51
CA LYS A 68 1.22 -1.44 -26.76
C LYS A 68 0.06 -0.48 -26.55
N LYS A 69 -0.99 -0.90 -25.84
CA LYS A 69 -2.17 -0.05 -25.53
C LYS A 69 -1.85 1.21 -24.71
N MET A 70 -0.77 1.17 -23.91
CA MET A 70 -0.35 2.25 -23.00
C MET A 70 0.86 3.04 -23.52
N CYS A 71 1.51 2.58 -24.59
CA CYS A 71 2.73 3.20 -25.10
C CYS A 71 2.39 4.47 -25.89
N ARG A 72 2.87 5.63 -25.41
CA ARG A 72 2.68 6.93 -26.07
C ARG A 72 3.79 7.28 -27.07
N GLU A 73 4.79 6.41 -27.21
CA GLU A 73 5.95 6.70 -28.05
C GLU A 73 5.58 6.62 -29.54
N PRO A 74 6.26 7.43 -30.39
CA PRO A 74 6.03 7.44 -31.84
C PRO A 74 6.15 6.03 -32.42
N GLY A 75 5.26 5.68 -33.36
CA GLY A 75 5.21 4.34 -33.97
C GLY A 75 4.41 3.28 -33.19
N CYS A 76 4.08 3.50 -31.91
CA CYS A 76 3.16 2.63 -31.16
C CYS A 76 1.77 3.25 -30.96
N GLY A 77 1.69 4.56 -30.78
CA GLY A 77 0.45 5.35 -30.80
C GLY A 77 -0.61 5.03 -29.74
N GLY A 78 -0.39 4.02 -28.88
CA GLY A 78 -1.19 3.69 -27.71
C GLY A 78 -2.69 3.64 -27.97
N SER A 79 -3.26 2.47 -28.30
CA SER A 79 -4.68 2.34 -28.66
C SER A 79 -5.67 2.86 -27.60
N ALA A 80 -5.23 3.07 -26.34
CA ALA A 80 -6.00 3.67 -25.26
C ALA A 80 -6.09 5.21 -25.31
N TYR A 81 -5.38 5.90 -26.19
CA TYR A 81 -5.33 7.37 -26.28
C TYR A 81 -5.97 7.89 -27.58
N CYS A 82 -6.65 9.04 -27.50
CA CYS A 82 -7.13 9.78 -28.66
C CYS A 82 -5.98 10.49 -29.37
N SER A 83 -6.23 11.03 -30.57
CA SER A 83 -5.34 11.94 -31.30
C SER A 83 -4.91 13.15 -30.46
N CYS A 84 -5.78 13.65 -29.57
CA CYS A 84 -5.47 14.73 -28.63
C CYS A 84 -4.63 14.28 -27.40
N GLY A 85 -4.15 13.04 -27.35
CA GLY A 85 -3.27 12.54 -26.28
C GLY A 85 -3.96 12.24 -24.94
N ILE A 86 -5.28 12.47 -24.83
CA ILE A 86 -6.09 12.11 -23.66
C ILE A 86 -6.52 10.64 -23.78
N ARG A 87 -6.66 9.93 -22.65
CA ARG A 87 -7.21 8.56 -22.66
C ARG A 87 -8.61 8.57 -23.30
N LYS A 88 -8.85 7.69 -24.28
CA LYS A 88 -10.13 7.61 -25.04
C LYS A 88 -11.36 7.60 -24.13
N GLN A 89 -11.32 6.82 -23.06
CA GLN A 89 -12.43 6.70 -22.11
C GLN A 89 -12.73 8.00 -21.35
N MET A 90 -11.77 8.90 -21.22
CA MET A 90 -11.86 10.14 -20.42
C MET A 90 -11.71 11.39 -21.29
N CYS A 91 -11.84 11.28 -22.61
CA CYS A 91 -11.66 12.40 -23.51
C CYS A 91 -12.98 13.17 -23.68
N PRO A 92 -13.08 14.44 -23.25
CA PRO A 92 -14.30 15.23 -23.38
C PRO A 92 -14.60 15.65 -24.82
N GLU A 93 -13.57 15.81 -25.65
CA GLU A 93 -13.71 16.22 -27.06
C GLU A 93 -14.22 15.08 -27.95
N HIS A 94 -13.82 13.84 -27.65
CA HIS A 94 -14.12 12.66 -28.45
C HIS A 94 -15.20 11.76 -27.80
N GLY A 95 -15.98 12.29 -26.84
CA GLY A 95 -17.13 11.58 -26.26
C GLY A 95 -16.75 10.30 -25.49
N GLY A 96 -15.68 10.35 -24.70
CA GLY A 96 -15.17 9.20 -23.96
C GLY A 96 -16.23 8.48 -23.12
N SER A 97 -16.26 7.14 -23.20
CA SER A 97 -17.32 6.32 -22.58
C SER A 97 -17.41 6.41 -21.05
N GLY A 98 -16.35 6.88 -20.39
CA GLY A 98 -16.28 7.13 -18.95
C GLY A 98 -16.83 8.49 -18.51
N LEU A 99 -17.20 9.37 -19.45
CA LEU A 99 -17.74 10.69 -19.17
C LEU A 99 -19.27 10.72 -19.34
N CYS A 100 -19.98 11.36 -18.41
CA CYS A 100 -21.41 11.61 -18.54
C CYS A 100 -21.68 12.74 -19.55
N VAL A 101 -22.97 13.03 -19.78
CA VAL A 101 -23.40 14.16 -20.62
C VAL A 101 -22.85 15.51 -20.14
N HIS A 102 -22.51 15.63 -18.84
CA HIS A 102 -21.87 16.81 -18.25
C HIS A 102 -20.35 16.87 -18.44
N LYS A 103 -19.77 15.99 -19.28
CA LYS A 103 -18.31 15.88 -19.54
C LYS A 103 -17.46 15.61 -18.28
N ILE A 104 -18.11 15.08 -17.26
CA ILE A 104 -17.54 14.71 -15.96
C ILE A 104 -17.46 13.18 -15.88
N ASN A 105 -16.55 12.63 -15.06
CA ASN A 105 -16.51 11.18 -14.83
C ASN A 105 -17.88 10.69 -14.33
N LYS A 106 -18.51 9.74 -15.04
CA LYS A 106 -19.85 9.22 -14.72
C LYS A 106 -19.97 8.80 -13.25
N ARG A 107 -18.91 8.22 -12.68
CA ARG A 107 -18.88 7.77 -11.28
C ARG A 107 -18.93 8.92 -10.28
N MET A 108 -18.31 10.05 -10.60
CA MET A 108 -18.20 11.19 -9.69
C MET A 108 -19.24 12.28 -9.95
N CYS A 109 -20.07 12.12 -10.98
CA CYS A 109 -21.05 13.12 -11.35
C CYS A 109 -22.21 13.12 -10.36
N TYR A 110 -22.28 14.17 -9.54
CA TYR A 110 -23.37 14.35 -8.56
C TYR A 110 -24.74 14.36 -9.22
N GLU A 111 -24.87 15.05 -10.36
CA GLU A 111 -26.12 15.09 -11.14
C GLU A 111 -26.53 13.73 -11.71
N CYS A 112 -25.57 12.82 -11.97
CA CYS A 112 -25.88 11.45 -12.37
C CYS A 112 -26.14 10.51 -11.17
N GLY A 113 -25.82 10.92 -9.94
CA GLY A 113 -26.09 10.20 -8.69
C GLY A 113 -25.65 8.73 -8.66
N THR A 114 -24.35 8.46 -8.51
CA THR A 114 -23.84 7.07 -8.50
C THR A 114 -23.46 6.57 -7.10
N ALA A 115 -22.97 5.33 -6.98
CA ALA A 115 -22.47 4.79 -5.72
C ALA A 115 -21.26 5.55 -5.15
N ASP A 116 -20.50 6.25 -5.99
CA ASP A 116 -19.27 6.95 -5.60
C ASP A 116 -19.55 8.42 -5.21
N THR A 117 -20.78 8.92 -5.37
CA THR A 117 -21.14 10.29 -5.02
C THR A 117 -21.59 10.42 -3.56
N CYS A 118 -21.11 11.46 -2.88
CA CYS A 118 -21.48 11.75 -1.50
C CYS A 118 -22.93 12.24 -1.40
N GLU A 119 -23.68 11.70 -0.44
CA GLU A 119 -25.07 12.07 -0.13
C GLU A 119 -25.19 13.34 0.71
N SER A 120 -24.07 13.91 1.18
CA SER A 120 -24.12 15.16 1.94
C SER A 120 -24.44 16.31 0.98
N GLU A 121 -25.52 17.05 1.26
CA GLU A 121 -25.87 18.26 0.53
C GLU A 121 -24.73 19.28 0.56
N ALA A 122 -24.04 19.43 1.68
CA ALA A 122 -22.84 20.28 1.77
C ALA A 122 -21.77 19.90 0.73
N CYS A 123 -21.68 18.62 0.36
CA CYS A 123 -20.69 18.15 -0.63
C CYS A 123 -20.96 18.70 -2.04
N MET A 124 -22.21 19.04 -2.36
CA MET A 124 -22.60 19.54 -3.68
C MET A 124 -22.05 20.95 -3.94
N PHE A 125 -21.73 21.71 -2.89
CA PHE A 125 -21.18 23.06 -2.99
C PHE A 125 -19.65 23.08 -3.16
N TYR A 126 -18.95 21.96 -2.89
CA TYR A 126 -17.53 21.88 -3.18
C TYR A 126 -17.27 21.82 -4.70
N PRO A 127 -16.19 22.45 -5.19
CA PRO A 127 -15.75 22.30 -6.58
C PRO A 127 -15.64 20.83 -6.96
N TYR A 128 -16.09 20.45 -8.16
CA TYR A 128 -16.07 19.06 -8.63
C TYR A 128 -14.70 18.39 -8.45
N LYS A 129 -13.62 19.14 -8.66
CA LYS A 129 -12.22 18.69 -8.54
C LYS A 129 -11.82 18.33 -7.10
N GLU A 130 -12.54 18.85 -6.09
CA GLU A 130 -12.28 18.62 -4.67
C GLU A 130 -13.18 17.53 -4.07
N ARG A 131 -14.18 17.05 -4.83
CA ARG A 131 -15.08 16.00 -4.34
C ARG A 131 -14.35 14.66 -4.33
N THR A 132 -14.38 14.01 -3.17
CA THR A 132 -13.81 12.67 -3.02
C THR A 132 -14.88 11.60 -3.12
N ILE A 133 -14.46 10.38 -3.44
CA ILE A 133 -15.34 9.21 -3.54
C ILE A 133 -16.04 8.98 -2.19
N ALA A 134 -17.33 8.68 -2.24
CA ALA A 134 -18.10 8.27 -1.07
C ALA A 134 -17.86 6.80 -0.72
N HIS A 135 -17.86 6.50 0.58
CA HIS A 135 -17.86 5.14 1.10
C HIS A 135 -19.14 4.92 1.93
N LYS A 136 -19.44 3.65 2.19
CA LYS A 136 -20.56 3.28 3.07
C LYS A 136 -20.12 3.44 4.53
N THR A 137 -20.75 4.36 5.24
CA THR A 137 -20.50 4.59 6.68
C THR A 137 -21.08 3.44 7.52
N PHE A 138 -20.75 3.43 8.81
CA PHE A 138 -21.31 2.44 9.76
C PHE A 138 -22.85 2.50 9.82
N GLU A 139 -23.40 3.71 9.74
CA GLU A 139 -24.85 3.99 9.71
C GLU A 139 -25.48 3.68 8.35
N GLY A 140 -24.70 3.19 7.38
CA GLY A 140 -25.18 2.80 6.06
C GLY A 140 -25.36 3.94 5.06
N ARG A 141 -25.04 5.19 5.42
CA ARG A 141 -25.03 6.35 4.52
C ARG A 141 -23.83 6.31 3.57
N ARG A 142 -23.94 6.98 2.41
CA ARG A 142 -22.78 7.18 1.51
C ARG A 142 -22.20 8.57 1.68
N LEU A 143 -21.17 8.66 2.51
CA LEU A 143 -20.47 9.92 2.77
C LEU A 143 -19.04 9.82 2.26
N CYS A 144 -18.49 10.92 1.77
CA CYS A 144 -17.06 11.02 1.57
C CYS A 144 -16.38 11.24 2.93
N TYR A 145 -15.09 10.89 3.08
CA TYR A 145 -14.38 11.02 4.36
C TYR A 145 -14.46 12.41 5.00
N ARG A 146 -14.46 13.48 4.18
CA ARG A 146 -14.63 14.85 4.67
C ARG A 146 -16.01 15.05 5.29
N CYS A 147 -17.07 14.73 4.56
CA CYS A 147 -18.44 14.91 5.01
C CYS A 147 -18.79 13.97 6.16
N GLU A 148 -18.31 12.71 6.15
CA GLU A 148 -18.43 11.81 7.30
C GLU A 148 -17.76 12.42 8.53
N GLY A 149 -16.59 13.03 8.37
CA GLY A 149 -15.90 13.61 9.53
C GLY A 149 -16.54 14.86 10.10
N ILE A 150 -17.22 15.65 9.27
CA ILE A 150 -17.99 16.82 9.71
C ILE A 150 -19.30 16.39 10.36
N LEU A 151 -20.02 15.44 9.74
CA LEU A 151 -21.34 15.00 10.21
C LEU A 151 -21.26 14.07 11.42
N ASN A 152 -20.19 13.26 11.48
CA ASN A 152 -19.98 12.25 12.51
C ASN A 152 -18.60 12.45 13.18
N PRO A 153 -18.38 13.58 13.89
CA PRO A 153 -17.07 13.90 14.49
C PRO A 153 -16.63 12.86 15.53
N ASN A 154 -17.57 12.28 16.28
CA ASN A 154 -17.31 11.31 17.33
C ASN A 154 -17.38 9.85 16.87
N ALA A 155 -17.62 9.58 15.58
CA ALA A 155 -17.70 8.20 15.11
C ALA A 155 -16.34 7.50 15.28
N LEU A 156 -16.38 6.31 15.88
CA LEU A 156 -15.23 5.41 15.93
C LEU A 156 -14.91 4.94 14.52
N ARG A 157 -13.95 5.61 13.89
CA ARG A 157 -13.48 5.23 12.56
C ARG A 157 -12.52 4.06 12.69
N LYS A 158 -12.62 3.11 11.76
CA LYS A 158 -11.59 2.09 11.55
C LYS A 158 -10.35 2.75 10.95
N PHE A 159 -9.62 3.52 11.75
CA PHE A 159 -8.29 3.95 11.36
C PHE A 159 -7.37 2.75 11.50
N LYS A 160 -6.69 2.38 10.41
CA LYS A 160 -5.47 1.58 10.54
C LYS A 160 -4.44 2.51 11.18
N VAL A 161 -4.38 2.53 12.50
CA VAL A 161 -3.30 3.19 13.19
C VAL A 161 -2.04 2.41 12.88
N ARG A 162 -1.10 3.07 12.23
CA ARG A 162 0.19 2.48 11.91
C ARG A 162 1.01 2.41 13.19
N ARG A 163 1.77 1.33 13.34
CA ARG A 163 2.59 1.10 14.53
C ARG A 163 3.59 2.23 14.75
N GLU A 164 4.13 2.80 13.68
CA GLU A 164 5.03 3.96 13.72
C GLU A 164 4.45 5.16 14.50
N HIS A 165 3.13 5.43 14.37
CA HIS A 165 2.49 6.54 15.09
C HIS A 165 2.39 6.25 16.59
N ILE A 166 2.04 5.02 16.96
CA ILE A 166 1.95 4.62 18.37
C ILE A 166 3.33 4.68 19.03
N PHE A 167 4.35 4.18 18.33
CA PHE A 167 5.74 4.25 18.81
C PHE A 167 6.19 5.69 18.97
N THR A 168 5.90 6.55 17.99
CA THR A 168 6.29 7.96 18.03
C THR A 168 5.61 8.69 19.19
N GLU A 169 4.29 8.54 19.37
CA GLU A 169 3.57 9.16 20.48
C GLU A 169 4.11 8.71 21.83
N TYR A 170 4.36 7.42 22.01
CA TYR A 170 4.92 6.90 23.26
C TYR A 170 6.33 7.44 23.52
N VAL A 171 7.18 7.55 22.49
CA VAL A 171 8.52 8.13 22.63
C VAL A 171 8.45 9.57 23.06
N LEU A 172 7.62 10.38 22.41
CA LEU A 172 7.47 11.80 22.74
C LEU A 172 6.95 12.00 24.18
N ASP A 173 6.11 11.07 24.67
CA ASP A 173 5.63 11.07 26.06
C ASP A 173 6.73 10.69 27.07
N GLN A 174 7.53 9.66 26.76
CA GLN A 174 8.56 9.14 27.66
C GLN A 174 9.91 9.88 27.59
N LEU A 175 10.16 10.60 26.50
CA LEU A 175 11.41 11.31 26.19
C LEU A 175 11.10 12.75 25.78
N PRO A 176 10.71 13.63 26.73
CA PRO A 176 10.35 15.02 26.44
C PRO A 176 11.51 15.85 25.86
N GLU A 177 12.75 15.39 25.99
CA GLU A 177 13.92 15.96 25.32
C GLU A 177 13.88 15.82 23.78
N ILE A 178 13.09 14.87 23.26
CA ILE A 178 12.82 14.73 21.83
C ILE A 178 11.61 15.60 21.51
N ASN A 179 11.83 16.65 20.72
CA ASN A 179 10.72 17.43 20.16
C ASN A 179 10.41 17.00 18.72
N GLU A 180 9.27 17.45 18.21
CA GLU A 180 8.77 17.14 16.87
C GLU A 180 9.73 17.50 15.72
N TYR A 181 10.70 18.41 15.95
CA TYR A 181 11.70 18.79 14.94
C TYR A 181 12.84 17.79 14.82
N LEU A 182 13.10 17.04 15.89
CA LEU A 182 14.11 15.98 15.90
C LEU A 182 13.55 14.66 15.38
N VAL A 183 12.23 14.56 15.15
CA VAL A 183 11.57 13.34 14.66
C VAL A 183 11.02 13.54 13.26
N CYS A 184 11.40 12.65 12.34
CA CYS A 184 10.81 12.56 11.02
C CYS A 184 10.09 11.22 10.87
N THR A 185 8.78 11.29 10.62
CA THR A 185 7.94 10.13 10.29
C THR A 185 7.26 10.35 8.95
N ASP A 186 7.12 9.28 8.17
CA ASP A 186 6.29 9.27 6.96
C ASP A 186 6.55 10.49 6.04
N LYS A 187 7.78 11.00 5.94
CA LYS A 187 8.18 12.08 5.02
C LYS A 187 9.38 11.66 4.19
N ALA A 188 9.34 12.00 2.90
CA ALA A 188 10.49 11.80 2.03
C ALA A 188 11.58 12.80 2.41
N ILE A 189 12.82 12.32 2.48
CA ILE A 189 13.98 13.16 2.79
C ILE A 189 14.22 14.08 1.58
N THR A 190 14.24 15.39 1.82
CA THR A 190 14.20 16.44 0.78
C THR A 190 15.46 16.51 -0.08
N ASP A 191 16.60 16.12 0.47
CA ASP A 191 17.92 16.35 -0.13
C ASP A 191 18.63 15.05 -0.57
N GLY A 192 17.88 13.95 -0.68
CA GLY A 192 18.38 12.65 -1.10
C GLY A 192 18.14 12.33 -2.57
N CYS A 193 19.10 11.63 -3.21
CA CYS A 193 18.90 11.07 -4.56
C CYS A 193 17.81 9.97 -4.59
N SER A 194 17.48 9.41 -3.42
CA SER A 194 16.36 8.49 -3.21
C SER A 194 15.19 9.20 -2.55
N GLN A 195 13.96 8.95 -3.02
CA GLN A 195 12.71 9.25 -2.31
C GLN A 195 12.53 8.34 -1.07
N HIS A 196 13.61 8.15 -0.30
CA HIS A 196 13.59 7.30 0.88
C HIS A 196 12.72 7.94 1.94
N ARG A 197 11.88 7.11 2.54
CA ARG A 197 10.96 7.47 3.60
C ARG A 197 11.24 6.53 4.77
N PRO A 198 12.00 6.98 5.79
CA PRO A 198 12.18 6.18 7.00
C PRO A 198 10.84 6.05 7.74
N ASP A 199 10.65 4.96 8.49
CA ASP A 199 9.42 4.78 9.26
C ASP A 199 9.40 5.75 10.44
N ILE A 200 10.50 5.78 11.23
CA ILE A 200 10.79 6.82 12.22
C ILE A 200 12.29 7.15 12.15
N MET A 201 12.63 8.43 12.11
CA MET A 201 14.02 8.89 12.15
C MET A 201 14.19 9.95 13.23
N PHE A 202 15.26 9.83 14.01
CA PHE A 202 15.70 10.85 14.97
C PHE A 202 16.98 11.53 14.47
N ASP A 203 16.94 12.86 14.36
CA ASP A 203 18.09 13.68 14.01
C ASP A 203 18.74 14.25 15.28
N MET A 204 19.91 13.73 15.65
CA MET A 204 20.65 14.18 16.84
C MET A 204 21.63 15.32 16.54
N LEU A 205 21.54 15.93 15.35
CA LEU A 205 22.48 16.86 14.72
C LEU A 205 23.85 16.24 14.41
N THR A 206 24.42 15.52 15.38
CA THR A 206 25.73 14.85 15.32
C THR A 206 25.69 13.52 14.56
N HIS A 207 24.59 12.77 14.70
CA HIS A 207 24.40 11.46 14.11
C HIS A 207 22.89 11.21 13.91
N ILE A 208 22.54 10.22 13.09
CA ILE A 208 21.15 9.85 12.80
C ILE A 208 20.79 8.54 13.48
N ILE A 209 19.54 8.41 13.94
CA ILE A 209 18.97 7.14 14.38
C ILE A 209 17.78 6.85 13.47
N ASP A 210 17.95 5.94 12.54
CA ASP A 210 16.91 5.47 11.63
C ASP A 210 16.27 4.21 12.19
N VAL A 211 14.95 4.19 12.35
CA VAL A 211 14.18 3.04 12.87
C VAL A 211 13.35 2.45 11.74
N GLU A 212 13.62 1.18 11.42
CA GLU A 212 12.90 0.40 10.41
C GLU A 212 12.03 -0.66 11.09
N PHE A 213 10.73 -0.67 10.80
CA PHE A 213 9.83 -1.75 11.21
C PHE A 213 9.86 -2.87 10.17
N ASP A 214 10.49 -3.98 10.52
CA ASP A 214 10.56 -5.19 9.69
C ASP A 214 9.30 -6.06 9.88
N GLU A 215 8.17 -5.59 9.33
CA GLU A 215 6.93 -6.37 9.28
C GLU A 215 7.15 -7.60 8.36
N ASN A 216 7.04 -8.80 8.93
CA ASN A 216 7.32 -10.14 8.33
C ASN A 216 8.74 -10.68 8.47
N GLY A 217 9.56 -10.09 9.34
CA GLY A 217 10.85 -10.64 9.80
C GLY A 217 11.57 -11.41 8.71
N HIS A 218 11.90 -10.75 7.60
CA HIS A 218 12.54 -11.31 6.40
C HIS A 218 12.62 -12.85 6.36
N SER A 219 11.47 -13.54 6.31
CA SER A 219 11.51 -14.98 6.07
C SER A 219 12.19 -15.13 4.71
N SER A 220 13.32 -15.84 4.72
CA SER A 220 14.31 -15.93 3.65
C SER A 220 13.80 -16.57 2.34
N LYS A 221 12.50 -16.49 2.04
CA LYS A 221 11.85 -16.99 0.84
C LYS A 221 11.74 -15.98 -0.29
N THR A 222 11.94 -14.69 -0.04
CA THR A 222 12.12 -13.72 -1.13
C THR A 222 13.58 -13.27 -1.16
N LYS A 223 14.29 -13.86 -2.12
CA LYS A 223 15.67 -13.61 -2.50
C LYS A 223 15.83 -12.18 -3.01
N TYR A 224 15.73 -11.18 -2.13
CA TYR A 224 16.24 -9.84 -2.39
C TYR A 224 17.70 -9.85 -1.96
N PRO A 225 18.67 -9.79 -2.89
CA PRO A 225 20.08 -9.96 -2.53
C PRO A 225 20.49 -8.83 -1.57
N GLU A 226 21.28 -9.15 -0.54
CA GLU A 226 21.86 -8.19 0.42
C GLU A 226 22.45 -6.96 -0.25
N VAL A 227 22.96 -7.12 -1.49
CA VAL A 227 23.45 -6.05 -2.36
C VAL A 227 22.43 -4.92 -2.55
N CYS A 228 21.14 -5.22 -2.73
CA CYS A 228 20.10 -4.20 -2.91
C CYS A 228 19.75 -3.49 -1.60
N GLN A 229 19.82 -4.19 -0.45
CA GLN A 229 19.64 -3.56 0.86
C GLN A 229 20.83 -2.65 1.17
N ASN A 230 22.07 -3.11 0.94
CA ASN A 230 23.26 -2.29 1.12
C ASN A 230 23.24 -1.05 0.23
N LYS A 231 22.83 -1.18 -1.04
CA LYS A 231 22.64 -0.03 -1.92
C LYS A 231 21.58 0.95 -1.40
N ARG A 232 20.47 0.45 -0.87
CA ARG A 232 19.44 1.29 -0.23
C ARG A 232 20.02 2.00 0.99
N THR A 233 20.67 1.27 1.90
CA THR A 233 21.31 1.84 3.09
C THR A 233 22.34 2.91 2.76
N MET A 234 23.20 2.67 1.75
CA MET A 234 24.17 3.67 1.29
C MET A 234 23.50 4.91 0.71
N SER A 235 22.42 4.74 -0.07
CA SER A 235 21.63 5.86 -0.59
C SER A 235 20.98 6.68 0.53
N VAL A 236 20.55 6.03 1.61
CA VAL A 236 20.02 6.71 2.81
C VAL A 236 21.12 7.48 3.51
N PHE A 237 22.27 6.85 3.75
CA PHE A 237 23.43 7.47 4.39
C PHE A 237 23.91 8.73 3.65
N GLU A 238 23.98 8.65 2.31
CA GLU A 238 24.30 9.80 1.46
C GLU A 238 23.26 10.92 1.61
N SER A 239 21.97 10.55 1.62
CA SER A 239 20.85 11.50 1.84
C SER A 239 20.88 12.15 3.23
N MET A 240 21.61 11.57 4.19
CA MET A 240 21.81 12.08 5.56
C MET A 240 23.10 12.90 5.72
N ALA A 241 23.67 13.36 4.60
CA ALA A 241 24.94 14.07 4.54
C ALA A 241 26.12 13.26 5.11
N ASN A 242 26.07 11.93 4.99
CA ASN A 242 27.10 11.00 5.46
C ASN A 242 27.38 11.12 6.98
N ARG A 243 26.40 11.60 7.75
CA ARG A 243 26.51 11.62 9.21
C ARG A 243 26.47 10.19 9.76
N PRO A 244 27.27 9.87 10.78
CA PRO A 244 27.23 8.56 11.41
C PRO A 244 25.78 8.18 11.75
N MET A 245 25.38 6.94 11.53
CA MET A 245 23.98 6.54 11.74
C MET A 245 23.83 5.18 12.41
N TYR A 246 22.85 5.10 13.33
CA TYR A 246 22.27 3.85 13.77
C TYR A 246 21.12 3.47 12.83
N ILE A 247 21.03 2.20 12.47
CA ILE A 247 19.85 1.61 11.84
C ILE A 247 19.27 0.60 12.82
N LEU A 248 18.18 0.98 13.47
CA LEU A 248 17.48 0.18 14.46
C LEU A 248 16.36 -0.61 13.79
N ARG A 249 16.58 -1.91 13.59
CA ARG A 249 15.58 -2.80 13.02
C ARG A 249 14.77 -3.45 14.12
N ILE A 250 13.46 -3.23 14.07
CA ILE A 250 12.50 -3.72 15.04
C ILE A 250 11.58 -4.71 14.34
N ASN A 251 11.48 -5.93 14.87
CA ASN A 251 10.44 -6.87 14.47
C ASN A 251 9.32 -6.88 15.52
N PRO A 252 8.28 -6.06 15.36
CA PRO A 252 7.16 -6.04 16.31
C PRO A 252 6.32 -7.34 16.28
N ASP A 253 6.42 -8.17 15.24
CA ASP A 253 5.66 -9.42 15.15
C ASP A 253 6.42 -10.64 15.69
N GLY A 254 7.64 -10.45 16.21
CA GLY A 254 8.40 -11.49 16.92
C GLY A 254 7.71 -11.99 18.19
N VAL A 255 6.78 -11.20 18.72
CA VAL A 255 5.86 -11.55 19.79
C VAL A 255 4.46 -11.53 19.17
N ARG A 256 3.72 -12.65 19.26
CA ARG A 256 2.41 -12.78 18.60
C ARG A 256 1.48 -11.59 18.96
N LYS A 257 1.13 -10.80 17.93
CA LYS A 257 0.04 -9.80 17.89
C LYS A 257 0.20 -8.58 18.80
N LEU A 258 1.19 -7.73 18.51
CA LEU A 258 1.27 -6.35 19.04
C LEU A 258 0.30 -5.41 18.31
N TYR A 259 -1.02 -5.52 18.51
CA TYR A 259 -2.12 -4.76 17.90
C TYR A 259 -2.86 -5.46 16.74
N ASP A 260 -4.16 -5.60 16.93
CA ASP A 260 -5.14 -5.82 15.86
C ASP A 260 -6.08 -4.62 16.00
N GLY A 261 -5.88 -3.56 15.20
CA GLY A 261 -6.72 -2.36 15.16
C GLY A 261 -8.12 -2.67 14.65
N LYS A 262 -8.85 -3.50 15.39
CA LYS A 262 -10.19 -3.97 15.10
C LYS A 262 -11.13 -3.33 16.09
N VAL A 263 -12.27 -2.91 15.57
CA VAL A 263 -13.43 -2.64 16.38
C VAL A 263 -14.11 -4.00 16.58
N SER A 264 -14.45 -4.34 17.82
CA SER A 264 -15.21 -5.57 18.11
C SER A 264 -16.54 -5.56 17.35
N ALA A 265 -17.22 -6.70 17.26
CA ALA A 265 -18.56 -6.75 16.67
C ALA A 265 -19.57 -5.83 17.40
N LEU A 266 -19.24 -5.40 18.63
CA LEU A 266 -20.04 -4.52 19.48
C LEU A 266 -19.69 -3.04 19.33
N GLY A 267 -18.78 -2.67 18.41
CA GLY A 267 -18.38 -1.27 18.24
C GLY A 267 -17.28 -0.83 19.19
N GLU A 268 -16.72 -1.73 19.99
CA GLU A 268 -15.71 -1.35 20.99
C GLU A 268 -14.29 -1.35 20.41
N PRO A 269 -13.46 -0.37 20.77
CA PRO A 269 -12.07 -0.34 20.38
C PRO A 269 -11.30 -1.52 21.01
N VAL A 270 -10.70 -2.43 20.22
CA VAL A 270 -9.80 -3.48 20.72
C VAL A 270 -8.39 -2.87 20.89
N TRP A 271 -8.20 -2.08 21.95
CA TRP A 271 -6.93 -1.39 22.28
C TRP A 271 -6.33 -1.90 23.58
N ALA A 272 -6.28 -3.22 23.76
CA ALA A 272 -5.50 -3.78 24.85
C ALA A 272 -4.07 -4.05 24.32
N PRO A 273 -3.08 -3.17 24.57
CA PRO A 273 -1.69 -3.55 24.38
C PRO A 273 -1.44 -4.82 25.20
N SER A 274 -0.88 -5.87 24.60
CA SER A 274 -0.41 -7.03 25.36
C SER A 274 0.57 -6.54 26.44
N ILE A 275 0.68 -7.21 27.59
CA ILE A 275 1.73 -6.92 28.59
C ILE A 275 3.12 -6.83 27.95
N HIS A 276 3.36 -7.64 26.91
CA HIS A 276 4.56 -7.60 26.09
C HIS A 276 4.85 -6.27 25.40
N PHE A 277 3.83 -5.53 25.01
CA PHE A 277 3.97 -4.25 24.33
C PHE A 277 4.61 -3.20 25.24
N GLY A 278 4.20 -3.14 26.51
CA GLY A 278 4.81 -2.23 27.48
C GLY A 278 6.31 -2.50 27.66
N ASN A 279 6.70 -3.77 27.75
CA ASN A 279 8.11 -4.17 27.85
C ASN A 279 8.90 -3.84 26.58
N VAL A 280 8.34 -4.14 25.42
CA VAL A 280 8.88 -3.79 24.09
C VAL A 280 9.16 -2.29 23.98
N MET A 281 8.18 -1.47 24.35
CA MET A 281 8.28 -0.02 24.29
C MET A 281 9.31 0.53 25.28
N LYS A 282 9.38 -0.04 26.48
CA LYS A 282 10.40 0.34 27.48
C LYS A 282 11.81 0.01 26.99
N ASP A 283 12.04 -1.21 26.54
CA ASP A 283 13.35 -1.65 26.02
C ASP A 283 13.79 -0.79 24.82
N PHE A 284 12.84 -0.42 23.95
CA PHE A 284 13.08 0.48 22.84
C PHE A 284 13.52 1.87 23.32
N CYS A 285 12.78 2.48 24.26
CA CYS A 285 13.14 3.79 24.82
C CYS A 285 14.50 3.76 25.52
N ASP A 286 14.83 2.70 26.26
CA ASP A 286 16.11 2.56 26.94
C ASP A 286 17.28 2.46 25.94
N GLN A 287 17.11 1.73 24.83
CA GLN A 287 18.10 1.71 23.76
C GLN A 287 18.21 3.05 23.04
N LEU A 288 17.08 3.72 22.79
CA LEU A 288 17.05 5.03 22.14
C LEU A 288 17.83 6.05 22.96
N LYS A 289 17.63 6.12 24.28
CA LYS A 289 18.39 7.00 25.21
C LYS A 289 19.90 6.82 25.09
N ILE A 290 20.36 5.57 24.98
CA ILE A 290 21.78 5.27 24.82
C ILE A 290 22.28 5.78 23.47
N MET A 291 21.53 5.54 22.38
CA MET A 291 21.93 5.95 21.04
C MET A 291 21.97 7.47 20.92
N MET A 292 20.97 8.18 21.45
CA MET A 292 20.90 9.65 21.44
C MET A 292 22.14 10.33 21.99
N THR A 293 22.79 9.72 22.98
CA THR A 293 23.97 10.28 23.66
C THR A 293 25.30 9.75 23.14
N LYS A 294 25.28 8.70 22.31
CA LYS A 294 26.49 7.99 21.88
C LYS A 294 26.57 7.87 20.37
N ILE A 295 27.45 8.66 19.76
CA ILE A 295 27.80 8.53 18.33
C ILE A 295 28.28 7.09 18.06
N PRO A 296 27.79 6.44 16.98
CA PRO A 296 28.19 5.07 16.65
C PRO A 296 29.69 4.97 16.35
N ASP A 297 30.28 3.84 16.69
CA ASP A 297 31.71 3.51 16.47
C ASP A 297 32.04 3.18 15.01
N LYS A 298 31.02 3.14 14.15
CA LYS A 298 31.12 2.94 12.71
C LYS A 298 30.23 3.98 12.02
N GLU A 299 30.53 4.31 10.77
CA GLU A 299 29.70 5.21 9.94
C GLU A 299 28.25 4.75 9.89
N ILE A 300 28.02 3.44 9.75
CA ILE A 300 26.69 2.83 9.82
C ILE A 300 26.73 1.66 10.80
N LYS A 301 25.89 1.72 11.83
CA LYS A 301 25.74 0.68 12.84
C LYS A 301 24.32 0.13 12.84
N VAL A 302 24.16 -1.09 12.32
CA VAL A 302 22.88 -1.79 12.34
C VAL A 302 22.70 -2.50 13.68
N VAL A 303 21.59 -2.22 14.36
CA VAL A 303 21.18 -2.84 15.62
C VAL A 303 19.85 -3.54 15.39
N LYS A 304 19.77 -4.83 15.70
CA LYS A 304 18.52 -5.60 15.63
C LYS A 304 17.96 -5.78 17.02
N ILE A 305 16.75 -5.30 17.25
CA ILE A 305 15.99 -5.60 18.48
C ILE A 305 15.07 -6.77 18.18
N ASN A 306 15.38 -7.91 18.81
CA ASN A 306 14.47 -9.05 18.86
C ASN A 306 13.83 -9.07 20.25
N PHE A 307 12.53 -8.82 20.32
CA PHE A 307 11.79 -8.96 21.56
C PHE A 307 11.60 -10.46 21.85
N LYS A 308 12.12 -10.93 22.99
CA LYS A 308 11.89 -12.28 23.46
C LYS A 308 10.55 -12.33 24.21
N GLU A 309 9.84 -13.45 24.08
CA GLU A 309 8.74 -13.81 24.98
C GLU A 309 9.20 -13.87 26.44
#